data_AF-A0A426VGQ8-F1
#
_entry.id   AF-A0A426VGQ8-F1
#
_cell.length_a   1.000
_cell.length_b   1.000
_cell.length_c   1.000
_cell.angle_alpha   90.00
_cell.angle_beta   90.00
_cell.angle_gamma   90.00
#
_symmetry.space_group_name_H-M   'P 1'
#
loop_
_entity.id
_entity.type
_entity.pdbx_description
1 polymer ?
#
loop_
_entity_poly.entity_id
_entity_poly.type
_entity_poly.pdbx_seq_one_letter_code
_entity_poly.pdbx_strand_id
1 'polypeptide(L)'
;MEFAEVYLALGAVAGNSQAEGHKGEIELFDWKWGLKMADKSPDARSADRQAEGRRLSISKAVDVASVPMMALLKSGATCGTATLTIRQRTEKAVELKVILKSVRLMSCDLNVQCGDMEVVLDEDWSLSYDEVEVRYKSDHGNKGQKIFALKMPPGIEQEEPAQLTAADSDSSLSEQLGLTKDDVIKIIEEYLKKHPQKK
;
A
#
# COMPACT_ATOMS: atom_id res chain seq x y z
N MET A 1 8.02 -12.08 19.17
CA MET A 1 7.96 -10.81 18.43
C MET A 1 7.39 -11.15 17.07
N GLU A 2 6.22 -10.61 16.73
CA GLU A 2 5.60 -10.86 15.44
C GLU A 2 6.29 -9.97 14.41
N PHE A 3 6.94 -10.57 13.42
CA PHE A 3 7.52 -9.85 12.31
C PHE A 3 6.70 -10.14 11.06
N ALA A 4 6.35 -9.08 10.34
CA ALA A 4 5.85 -9.20 8.98
C ALA A 4 7.04 -9.05 8.03
N GLU A 5 7.17 -9.99 7.10
CA GLU A 5 8.13 -9.90 6.01
C GLU A 5 7.42 -9.24 4.83
N VAL A 6 8.08 -8.27 4.19
CA VAL A 6 7.52 -7.54 3.05
C VAL A 6 8.47 -7.65 1.86
N TYR A 7 7.94 -8.12 0.73
CA TYR A 7 8.68 -8.33 -0.49
C TYR A 7 8.00 -7.68 -1.68
N LEU A 8 8.78 -7.21 -2.63
CA LEU A 8 8.33 -6.61 -3.88
C LEU A 8 8.99 -7.30 -5.08
N ALA A 9 8.16 -7.95 -5.90
CA ALA A 9 8.52 -8.34 -7.25
C ALA A 9 8.17 -7.21 -8.22
N LEU A 10 9.16 -6.60 -8.88
CA LEU A 10 8.97 -5.47 -9.81
C LEU A 10 9.44 -5.84 -11.22
N GLY A 11 8.55 -6.43 -12.04
CA GLY A 11 8.88 -6.85 -13.39
C GLY A 11 10.16 -7.71 -13.46
N ALA A 12 11.15 -7.24 -14.22
CA ALA A 12 12.45 -7.89 -14.37
C ALA A 12 13.54 -7.33 -13.43
N VAL A 13 13.20 -6.41 -12.53
CA VAL A 13 14.14 -5.86 -11.54
C VAL A 13 14.41 -6.92 -10.48
N ALA A 14 15.68 -7.34 -10.38
CA ALA A 14 16.11 -8.29 -9.35
C ALA A 14 16.52 -7.53 -8.08
N GLY A 15 16.00 -7.97 -6.93
CA GLY A 15 16.45 -7.60 -5.59
C GLY A 15 17.43 -8.63 -5.01
N ASN A 16 17.73 -8.49 -3.72
CA ASN A 16 18.70 -9.32 -3.00
C ASN A 16 18.09 -10.39 -2.09
N SER A 17 16.75 -10.49 -1.97
CA SER A 17 16.13 -11.39 -1.00
C SER A 17 16.55 -12.85 -1.21
N GLN A 18 16.80 -13.54 -0.10
CA GLN A 18 17.08 -14.98 -0.08
C GLN A 18 15.94 -15.78 0.56
N ALA A 19 14.82 -15.13 0.89
CA ALA A 19 13.70 -15.77 1.57
C ALA A 19 13.03 -16.84 0.69
N GLU A 20 12.62 -17.94 1.32
CA GLU A 20 11.92 -19.02 0.63
C GLU A 20 10.59 -18.52 0.03
N GLY A 21 10.44 -18.69 -1.29
CA GLY A 21 9.28 -18.21 -2.05
C GLY A 21 9.39 -16.77 -2.54
N HIS A 22 10.41 -16.01 -2.13
CA HIS A 22 10.62 -14.60 -2.49
C HIS A 22 12.07 -14.31 -2.95
N LYS A 23 12.79 -15.35 -3.39
CA LYS A 23 14.19 -15.22 -3.79
C LYS A 23 14.34 -14.29 -4.99
N GLY A 24 15.23 -13.30 -4.86
CA GLY A 24 15.47 -12.28 -5.89
C GLY A 24 14.41 -11.19 -5.94
N GLU A 25 13.44 -11.17 -5.02
CA GLU A 25 12.56 -10.02 -4.81
C GLU A 25 13.28 -8.95 -3.98
N ILE A 26 12.71 -7.74 -3.98
CA ILE A 26 13.21 -6.60 -3.22
C ILE A 26 12.60 -6.67 -1.81
N GLU A 27 13.44 -6.62 -0.78
CA GLU A 27 12.96 -6.55 0.61
C GLU A 27 12.59 -5.12 0.97
N LEU A 28 11.42 -4.94 1.58
CA LEU A 28 10.90 -3.65 2.01
C LEU A 28 10.79 -3.62 3.53
N PHE A 29 10.91 -2.42 4.12
CA PHE A 29 10.66 -2.21 5.54
C PHE A 29 9.48 -1.27 5.82
N ASP A 30 9.08 -0.42 4.86
CA ASP A 30 7.84 0.38 4.95
C ASP A 30 7.14 0.41 3.59
N TRP A 31 5.81 0.55 3.62
CA TRP A 31 5.00 0.80 2.43
C TRP A 31 3.68 1.47 2.80
N LYS A 32 3.18 2.31 1.91
CA LYS A 32 1.92 3.04 2.09
C LYS A 32 1.14 3.06 0.80
N TRP A 33 -0.14 2.78 0.92
CA TRP A 33 -1.08 2.87 -0.18
C TRP A 33 -2.45 3.28 0.36
N GLY A 34 -3.26 3.92 -0.47
CA GLY A 34 -4.57 4.38 -0.05
C GLY A 34 -5.57 4.48 -1.18
N LEU A 35 -6.83 4.48 -0.78
CA LEU A 35 -7.96 4.74 -1.64
C LEU A 35 -8.69 5.97 -1.09
N LYS A 36 -9.11 6.88 -1.97
CA LYS A 36 -9.98 8.00 -1.61
C LYS A 36 -11.25 7.97 -2.47
N MET A 37 -12.32 8.54 -1.94
CA MET A 37 -13.47 8.89 -2.76
C MET A 37 -13.23 10.30 -3.31
N ALA A 38 -13.24 10.46 -4.63
CA ALA A 38 -13.19 11.77 -5.24
C ALA A 38 -14.59 12.34 -5.40
N ASP A 39 -14.82 13.50 -4.80
CA ASP A 39 -16.01 14.32 -5.00
C ASP A 39 -15.73 15.31 -6.13
N LYS A 40 -16.27 15.06 -7.33
CA LYS A 40 -16.03 15.90 -8.52
C LYS A 40 -16.83 17.21 -8.51
N SER A 41 -17.68 17.45 -7.50
CA SER A 41 -18.49 18.67 -7.35
C SER A 41 -18.99 18.83 -5.90
N PRO A 42 -19.14 20.06 -5.36
CA PRO A 42 -19.77 20.30 -4.05
C PRO A 42 -21.21 19.79 -3.94
N ASP A 43 -21.92 19.71 -5.07
CA ASP A 43 -23.30 19.22 -5.17
C ASP A 43 -23.39 17.75 -5.66
N ALA A 44 -22.26 17.02 -5.65
CA ALA A 44 -22.18 15.68 -6.24
C ALA A 44 -23.22 14.74 -5.63
N ARG A 45 -24.15 14.26 -6.47
CA ARG A 45 -25.02 13.12 -6.14
C ARG A 45 -24.14 11.86 -6.09
N SER A 46 -24.61 10.79 -5.44
CA SER A 46 -23.80 9.56 -5.27
C SER A 46 -23.28 8.95 -6.58
N ALA A 47 -23.89 9.29 -7.72
CA ALA A 47 -23.51 8.82 -9.04
C ALA A 47 -22.22 9.46 -9.59
N ASP A 48 -21.78 10.60 -9.05
CA ASP A 48 -20.58 11.33 -9.52
C ASP A 48 -19.33 11.04 -8.66
N ARG A 49 -19.49 10.24 -7.61
CA ARG A 49 -18.42 9.82 -6.70
C ARG A 49 -17.69 8.61 -7.28
N GLN A 50 -16.37 8.73 -7.43
CA GLN A 50 -15.53 7.64 -7.94
C GLN A 50 -14.37 7.37 -6.98
N ALA A 51 -14.11 6.09 -6.72
CA ALA A 51 -12.95 5.68 -5.94
C ALA A 51 -11.68 5.87 -6.77
N GLU A 52 -10.69 6.53 -6.19
CA GLU A 52 -9.39 6.81 -6.80
C GLU A 52 -8.28 6.22 -5.93
N GLY A 53 -7.40 5.45 -6.57
CA GLY A 53 -6.23 4.87 -5.92
C GLY A 53 -5.08 5.87 -5.88
N ARG A 54 -4.48 6.04 -4.71
CA ARG A 54 -3.24 6.80 -4.55
C ARG A 54 -2.05 6.00 -5.09
N ARG A 55 -0.92 6.68 -5.28
CA ARG A 55 0.36 6.03 -5.57
C ARG A 55 0.71 5.05 -4.46
N LEU A 56 1.51 4.06 -4.80
CA LEU A 56 2.16 3.19 -3.82
C LEU A 56 3.49 3.84 -3.44
N SER A 57 3.67 4.17 -2.16
CA SER A 57 4.98 4.54 -1.62
C SER A 57 5.61 3.32 -0.96
N ILE A 58 6.90 3.11 -1.16
CA ILE A 58 7.68 2.03 -0.54
C ILE A 58 9.00 2.58 -0.01
N SER A 59 9.52 1.94 1.03
CA SER A 59 10.84 2.23 1.56
C SER A 59 11.65 0.94 1.65
N LYS A 60 12.89 1.00 1.16
CA LYS A 60 13.81 -0.14 1.06
C LYS A 60 15.22 0.31 1.40
N ALA A 61 16.06 -0.63 1.81
CA ALA A 61 17.50 -0.38 1.93
C ALA A 61 18.11 -0.26 0.54
N VAL A 62 19.25 0.43 0.41
CA VAL A 62 20.05 0.40 -0.83
C VAL A 62 20.49 -1.04 -1.11
N ASP A 63 20.19 -1.55 -2.32
CA ASP A 63 20.50 -2.92 -2.72
C ASP A 63 20.80 -3.03 -4.23
N VAL A 64 20.84 -4.25 -4.75
CA VAL A 64 21.09 -4.51 -6.18
C VAL A 64 19.98 -3.99 -7.10
N ALA A 65 18.76 -3.78 -6.59
CA ALA A 65 17.64 -3.26 -7.37
C ALA A 65 17.68 -1.74 -7.55
N SER A 66 18.38 -1.02 -6.67
CA SER A 66 18.45 0.44 -6.64
C SER A 66 18.78 1.06 -8.00
N VAL A 67 19.89 0.66 -8.62
CA VAL A 67 20.35 1.25 -9.89
C VAL A 67 19.41 0.90 -11.06
N PRO A 68 18.95 -0.36 -11.24
CA PRO A 68 17.91 -0.69 -12.22
C PRO A 68 16.61 0.10 -12.03
N MET A 69 16.15 0.32 -10.79
CA MET A 69 14.97 1.15 -10.52
C MET A 69 15.21 2.61 -10.91
N MET A 70 16.39 3.18 -10.61
CA MET A 70 16.72 4.55 -11.05
C MET A 70 16.74 4.66 -12.58
N ALA A 71 17.22 3.63 -13.27
CA ALA A 71 17.20 3.57 -14.73
C ALA A 71 15.76 3.52 -15.29
N LEU A 72 14.88 2.72 -14.67
CA LEU A 72 13.46 2.68 -15.02
C LEU A 72 12.80 4.04 -14.80
N LEU A 73 13.02 4.67 -13.65
CA LEU A 73 12.54 6.02 -13.34
C LEU A 73 13.01 7.04 -14.38
N LYS A 74 14.32 7.07 -14.66
CA LYS A 74 14.92 7.97 -15.66
C LYS A 74 14.30 7.80 -17.06
N SER A 75 14.00 6.55 -17.44
CA SER A 75 13.43 6.25 -18.75
C SER A 75 11.94 6.59 -18.87
N GLY A 76 11.24 6.72 -17.74
CA GLY A 76 9.77 6.81 -17.71
C GLY A 76 9.07 5.54 -18.21
N ALA A 77 9.79 4.42 -18.35
CA ALA A 77 9.24 3.19 -18.89
C ALA A 77 8.22 2.56 -17.95
N THR A 78 7.18 1.98 -18.56
CA THR A 78 6.16 1.23 -17.83
C THR A 78 6.63 -0.21 -17.60
N CYS A 79 6.65 -0.63 -16.34
CA CYS A 79 6.80 -2.01 -15.93
C CYS A 79 5.44 -2.73 -16.01
N GLY A 80 5.42 -3.96 -16.52
CA GLY A 80 4.16 -4.69 -16.71
C GLY A 80 3.40 -4.98 -15.42
N THR A 81 4.10 -5.36 -14.35
CA THR A 81 3.49 -5.74 -13.07
C THR A 81 4.44 -5.50 -11.90
N ALA A 82 3.89 -5.04 -10.77
CA ALA A 82 4.55 -5.06 -9.48
C ALA A 82 3.68 -5.82 -8.48
N THR A 83 4.26 -6.73 -7.70
CA THR A 83 3.54 -7.48 -6.67
C THR A 83 4.21 -7.27 -5.33
N LEU A 84 3.54 -6.56 -4.43
CA LEU A 84 3.94 -6.41 -3.04
C LEU A 84 3.26 -7.52 -2.22
N THR A 85 4.06 -8.30 -1.49
CA THR A 85 3.58 -9.38 -0.61
C THR A 85 3.97 -9.08 0.81
N ILE A 86 3.00 -9.07 1.72
CA ILE A 86 3.21 -9.04 3.16
C ILE A 86 2.85 -10.40 3.72
N ARG A 87 3.78 -10.99 4.46
CA ARG A 87 3.59 -12.26 5.16
C ARG A 87 3.85 -12.07 6.64
N GLN A 88 2.78 -12.16 7.43
CA GLN A 88 2.88 -12.15 8.88
C GLN A 88 2.87 -13.61 9.38
N ARG A 89 4.01 -14.07 9.91
CA ARG A 89 4.19 -15.45 10.41
C ARG A 89 3.89 -15.51 11.90
N THR A 90 2.62 -15.65 12.24
CA THR A 90 2.13 -15.86 13.61
C THR A 90 1.43 -17.22 13.70
N GLU A 91 0.85 -17.55 14.86
CA GLU A 91 -0.05 -18.72 14.99
C GLU A 91 -1.22 -18.68 13.99
N LYS A 92 -1.55 -17.47 13.50
CA LYS A 92 -2.63 -17.21 12.54
C LYS A 92 -2.04 -16.47 11.34
N ALA A 93 -1.38 -17.21 10.46
CA ALA A 93 -0.71 -16.62 9.31
C ALA A 93 -1.68 -15.77 8.48
N VAL A 94 -1.21 -14.57 8.13
CA VAL A 94 -1.90 -13.63 7.25
C VAL A 94 -0.98 -13.34 6.07
N GLU A 95 -1.56 -13.36 4.87
CA GLU A 95 -0.91 -12.95 3.64
C GLU A 95 -1.75 -11.86 2.97
N LEU A 96 -1.13 -10.71 2.71
CA LEU A 96 -1.70 -9.63 1.90
C LEU A 96 -0.85 -9.48 0.64
N LYS A 97 -1.48 -9.45 -0.53
CA LYS A 97 -0.83 -9.16 -1.81
C LYS A 97 -1.46 -7.94 -2.45
N VAL A 98 -0.64 -6.97 -2.85
CA VAL A 98 -1.04 -5.81 -3.66
C VAL A 98 -0.38 -5.97 -5.02
N ILE A 99 -1.19 -6.23 -6.04
CA ILE A 99 -0.75 -6.48 -7.41
C ILE A 99 -1.10 -5.26 -8.24
N LEU A 100 -0.09 -4.59 -8.78
CA LEU A 100 -0.20 -3.43 -9.63
C LEU A 100 0.12 -3.80 -11.07
N LYS A 101 -0.58 -3.22 -12.05
CA LYS A 101 -0.28 -3.36 -13.48
C LYS A 101 0.00 -2.03 -14.13
N SER A 102 0.81 -2.08 -15.20
CA SER A 102 1.28 -0.88 -15.93
C SER A 102 1.90 0.14 -14.97
N VAL A 103 2.92 -0.31 -14.25
CA VAL A 103 3.53 0.44 -13.14
C VAL A 103 4.60 1.38 -13.67
N ARG A 104 4.62 2.62 -13.20
CA ARG A 104 5.69 3.60 -13.47
C ARG A 104 6.28 4.08 -12.15
N LEU A 105 7.61 4.16 -12.10
CA LEU A 105 8.31 4.82 -10.99
C LEU A 105 8.17 6.33 -11.17
N MET A 106 7.85 7.04 -10.09
CA MET A 106 7.52 8.46 -10.09
C MET A 106 8.56 9.32 -9.38
N SER A 107 9.14 8.82 -8.30
CA SER A 107 10.20 9.48 -7.54
C SER A 107 11.11 8.48 -6.84
N CYS A 108 12.29 8.94 -6.50
CA CYS A 108 13.28 8.26 -5.66
C CYS A 108 13.97 9.30 -4.80
N ASP A 109 13.92 9.12 -3.48
CA ASP A 109 14.69 9.89 -2.52
C ASP A 109 15.70 8.96 -1.84
N LEU A 110 16.98 9.32 -1.90
CA LEU A 110 18.06 8.60 -1.24
C LEU A 110 18.38 9.28 0.08
N ASN A 111 18.30 8.52 1.17
CA ASN A 111 18.52 8.99 2.51
C ASN A 111 19.72 8.28 3.14
N VAL A 112 20.61 9.05 3.76
CA VAL A 112 21.72 8.50 4.54
C VAL A 112 21.63 9.09 5.94
N GLN A 113 21.49 8.22 6.92
CA GLN A 113 21.54 8.60 8.32
C GLN A 113 22.82 8.05 8.92
N CYS A 114 23.70 8.94 9.38
CA CYS A 114 24.94 8.59 10.05
C CYS A 114 24.79 8.81 11.55
N GLY A 115 24.70 7.73 12.32
CA GLY A 115 24.80 7.74 13.77
C GLY A 115 26.23 7.42 14.24
N ASP A 116 26.44 7.46 15.56
CA ASP A 116 27.75 7.17 16.16
C ASP A 116 28.21 5.71 15.96
N MET A 117 27.26 4.78 15.77
CA MET A 117 27.51 3.33 15.70
C MET A 117 27.03 2.67 14.40
N GLU A 118 26.22 3.35 13.59
CA GLU A 118 25.67 2.79 12.37
C GLU A 118 25.45 3.85 11.30
N VAL A 119 25.54 3.41 10.04
CA VAL A 119 25.13 4.20 8.88
C VAL A 119 23.99 3.43 8.23
N VAL A 120 22.83 4.08 8.15
CA VAL A 120 21.63 3.55 7.50
C VAL A 120 21.50 4.24 6.14
N LEU A 121 21.36 3.43 5.08
CA LEU A 121 21.16 3.91 3.72
C LEU A 121 19.82 3.39 3.22
N ASP A 122 18.88 4.30 3.08
CA ASP A 122 17.49 4.02 2.75
C ASP A 122 17.07 4.75 1.47
N GLU A 123 16.06 4.20 0.82
CA GLU A 123 15.48 4.74 -0.39
C GLU A 123 13.96 4.78 -0.24
N ASP A 124 13.37 5.93 -0.50
CA ASP A 124 11.92 6.11 -0.60
C ASP A 124 11.52 6.22 -2.08
N TRP A 125 10.54 5.44 -2.48
CA TRP A 125 10.08 5.35 -3.86
C TRP A 125 8.59 5.54 -3.95
N SER A 126 8.13 6.22 -5.01
CA SER A 126 6.72 6.35 -5.35
C SER A 126 6.42 5.70 -6.70
N LEU A 127 5.31 4.96 -6.77
CA LEU A 127 4.89 4.19 -7.93
C LEU A 127 3.45 4.54 -8.32
N SER A 128 3.24 4.88 -9.60
CA SER A 128 1.92 4.95 -10.21
C SER A 128 1.61 3.68 -10.99
N TYR A 129 0.32 3.42 -11.24
CA TYR A 129 -0.16 2.20 -11.88
C TYR A 129 -1.53 2.44 -12.52
N ASP A 130 -1.92 1.58 -13.47
CA ASP A 130 -3.22 1.69 -14.14
C ASP A 130 -4.28 0.76 -13.51
N GLU A 131 -3.87 -0.37 -12.91
CA GLU A 131 -4.76 -1.30 -12.21
C GLU A 131 -4.13 -1.75 -10.89
N VAL A 132 -4.96 -1.90 -9.85
CA VAL A 132 -4.58 -2.48 -8.55
C VAL A 132 -5.53 -3.60 -8.18
N GLU A 133 -4.98 -4.70 -7.68
CA GLU A 133 -5.70 -5.81 -7.09
C GLU A 133 -5.12 -6.11 -5.70
N VAL A 134 -5.98 -6.11 -4.68
CA VAL A 134 -5.60 -6.43 -3.30
C VAL A 134 -6.20 -7.79 -2.95
N ARG A 135 -5.34 -8.74 -2.60
CA ARG A 135 -5.72 -10.08 -2.18
C ARG A 135 -5.38 -10.27 -0.71
N TYR A 136 -6.36 -10.63 0.09
CA TYR A 136 -6.18 -10.96 1.49
C TYR A 136 -6.51 -12.43 1.74
N LYS A 137 -5.60 -13.12 2.41
CA LYS A 137 -5.79 -14.49 2.90
C LYS A 137 -5.41 -14.54 4.37
N SER A 138 -6.24 -15.21 5.16
CA SER A 138 -5.92 -15.55 6.55
C SER A 138 -6.25 -17.00 6.80
N ASP A 139 -5.41 -17.65 7.61
CA ASP A 139 -5.68 -18.97 8.14
C ASP A 139 -6.65 -18.94 9.33
N HIS A 140 -7.05 -17.72 9.77
CA HIS A 140 -8.03 -17.52 10.82
C HIS A 140 -9.45 -17.26 10.26
N GLY A 141 -10.42 -18.06 10.69
CA GLY A 141 -11.82 -17.88 10.33
C GLY A 141 -12.20 -18.47 8.96
N ASN A 142 -13.00 -17.72 8.19
CA ASN A 142 -13.58 -18.20 6.93
C ASN A 142 -12.47 -18.41 5.88
N LYS A 143 -12.21 -19.68 5.53
CA LYS A 143 -11.13 -20.09 4.62
C LYS A 143 -11.46 -19.62 3.20
N GLY A 144 -10.93 -18.47 2.81
CA GLY A 144 -11.12 -17.93 1.46
C GLY A 144 -10.25 -16.72 1.19
N GLN A 145 -9.81 -16.57 -0.06
CA GLN A 145 -9.12 -15.36 -0.50
C GLN A 145 -10.14 -14.28 -0.80
N LYS A 146 -10.00 -13.11 -0.16
CA LYS A 146 -10.80 -11.91 -0.45
C LYS A 146 -10.05 -11.07 -1.47
N ILE A 147 -10.77 -10.57 -2.48
CA ILE A 147 -10.18 -9.81 -3.58
C ILE A 147 -10.89 -8.47 -3.71
N PHE A 148 -10.12 -7.40 -3.78
CA PHE A 148 -10.53 -6.08 -4.22
C PHE A 148 -9.78 -5.75 -5.51
N ALA A 149 -10.45 -5.16 -6.49
CA ALA A 149 -9.83 -4.74 -7.75
C ALA A 149 -10.34 -3.38 -8.17
N LEU A 150 -9.44 -2.54 -8.68
CA LEU A 150 -9.75 -1.21 -9.16
C LEU A 150 -8.88 -0.86 -10.37
N LYS A 151 -9.52 -0.30 -11.39
CA LYS A 151 -8.85 0.24 -12.58
C LYS A 151 -8.91 1.76 -12.53
N MET A 152 -7.77 2.41 -12.70
CA MET A 152 -7.67 3.86 -12.77
C MET A 152 -8.28 4.35 -14.09
N PRO A 153 -9.10 5.42 -14.06
CA PRO A 153 -9.47 6.12 -15.28
C PRO A 153 -8.22 6.68 -15.99
N PRO A 154 -8.20 6.69 -17.32
CA PRO A 154 -7.08 7.23 -18.07
C PRO A 154 -6.90 8.72 -17.79
N GLY A 155 -5.66 9.16 -17.61
CA GLY A 155 -5.31 10.58 -17.45
C GLY A 155 -5.55 11.17 -16.06
N ILE A 156 -5.93 10.39 -15.06
CA ILE A 156 -5.96 10.85 -13.66
C ILE A 156 -4.55 10.75 -13.09
N GLU A 157 -4.00 11.89 -12.64
CA GLU A 157 -2.77 11.90 -11.87
C GLU A 157 -3.03 11.33 -10.48
N GLN A 158 -2.34 10.26 -10.13
CA GLN A 158 -2.44 9.68 -8.79
C GLN A 158 -1.66 10.55 -7.80
N GLU A 159 -2.25 10.83 -6.65
CA GLU A 159 -1.61 11.54 -5.54
C GLU A 159 -0.75 10.60 -4.68
N GLU A 160 0.24 11.14 -3.98
CA GLU A 160 0.95 10.42 -2.92
C GLU A 160 -0.03 10.00 -1.79
N PRO A 161 0.23 8.88 -1.08
CA PRO A 161 -0.41 8.56 0.18
C PRO A 161 -0.35 9.73 1.17
N ALA A 162 -1.40 9.88 1.98
CA ALA A 162 -1.37 10.84 3.06
C ALA A 162 -0.20 10.51 4.01
N GLN A 163 0.67 11.48 4.26
CA GLN A 163 1.69 11.36 5.29
C GLN A 163 1.00 11.45 6.65
N LEU A 164 1.32 10.52 7.56
CA LEU A 164 0.97 10.65 8.97
C LEU A 164 1.77 11.85 9.50
N THR A 165 1.15 13.02 9.59
CA THR A 165 1.81 14.14 10.25
C THR A 165 1.86 13.84 11.74
N ALA A 166 2.98 14.07 12.41
CA ALA A 166 3.11 13.89 13.86
C ALA A 166 2.17 14.81 14.67
N ALA A 167 1.39 15.67 14.01
CA ALA A 167 0.34 16.48 14.60
C ALA A 167 -1.03 15.77 14.69
N ASP A 168 -1.21 14.60 14.05
CA ASP A 168 -2.49 13.85 14.05
C ASP A 168 -2.60 12.79 15.16
N SER A 169 -1.63 12.74 16.09
CA SER A 169 -1.72 11.85 17.27
C SER A 169 -2.65 12.36 18.36
N ASP A 170 -3.28 13.52 18.18
CA ASP A 170 -4.38 13.96 19.02
C ASP A 170 -5.43 14.65 18.14
N SER A 171 -6.68 14.16 18.22
CA SER A 171 -7.90 14.78 17.67
C SER A 171 -7.96 15.08 16.15
N SER A 172 -8.44 14.17 15.29
CA SER A 172 -8.92 14.63 13.95
C SER A 172 -10.01 13.85 13.21
N LEU A 173 -10.62 12.78 13.75
CA LEU A 173 -11.81 12.15 13.12
C LEU A 173 -13.08 12.13 13.98
N SER A 174 -12.96 12.00 15.30
CA SER A 174 -14.10 12.10 16.23
C SER A 174 -14.59 13.53 16.40
N GLU A 175 -13.68 14.51 16.43
CA GLU A 175 -14.04 15.92 16.60
C GLU A 175 -14.60 16.56 15.32
N GLN A 176 -14.11 16.16 14.13
CA GLN A 176 -14.63 16.66 12.85
C GLN A 176 -16.06 16.20 12.57
N LEU A 177 -16.49 15.06 13.13
CA LEU A 177 -17.85 14.53 12.99
C LEU A 177 -18.71 14.70 14.26
N GLY A 178 -18.14 15.23 15.35
CA GLY A 178 -18.80 15.31 16.66
C GLY A 178 -19.21 13.95 17.23
N LEU A 179 -18.62 12.86 16.74
CA LEU A 179 -18.98 11.49 17.10
C LEU A 179 -18.10 11.02 18.25
N THR A 180 -18.73 10.60 19.33
CA THR A 180 -18.03 9.95 20.43
C THR A 180 -17.60 8.53 20.03
N LYS A 181 -16.67 7.92 20.78
CA LYS A 181 -16.25 6.53 20.57
C LYS A 181 -17.45 5.57 20.56
N ASP A 182 -18.46 5.85 21.36
CA ASP A 182 -19.68 5.05 21.45
C ASP A 182 -20.56 5.17 20.20
N ASP A 183 -20.55 6.32 19.53
CA ASP A 183 -21.28 6.52 18.28
C ASP A 183 -20.64 5.76 17.12
N VAL A 184 -19.30 5.74 17.07
CA VAL A 184 -18.54 4.96 16.08
C VAL A 184 -18.81 3.46 16.24
N ILE A 185 -18.83 2.96 17.48
CA ILE A 185 -19.13 1.56 17.78
C ILE A 185 -20.55 1.21 17.32
N LYS A 186 -21.55 2.06 17.61
CA LYS A 186 -22.93 1.83 17.15
C LYS A 186 -23.05 1.78 15.64
N ILE A 187 -22.35 2.66 14.91
CA ILE A 187 -22.36 2.69 13.44
C ILE A 187 -21.79 1.38 12.88
N ILE A 188 -20.69 0.89 13.45
CA ILE A 188 -20.07 -0.38 13.04
C ILE A 188 -21.00 -1.56 13.34
N GLU A 189 -21.61 -1.61 14.52
CA GLU A 189 -22.56 -2.65 14.90
C GLU A 189 -23.80 -2.67 13.99
N GLU A 190 -24.34 -1.50 13.66
CA GLU A 190 -25.49 -1.38 12.75
C GLU A 190 -25.13 -1.83 11.32
N TYR A 191 -23.93 -1.50 10.86
CA TYR A 191 -23.41 -1.96 9.56
C TYR A 191 -23.26 -3.47 9.51
N LEU A 192 -22.69 -4.09 10.55
CA LEU A 192 -22.54 -5.55 10.65
C LEU A 192 -23.89 -6.27 10.74
N LYS A 193 -24.91 -5.63 11.34
CA LYS A 193 -26.27 -6.16 11.41
C LYS A 193 -26.99 -6.10 10.06
N LYS A 194 -26.75 -5.05 9.27
CA LYS A 194 -27.29 -4.88 7.91
C LYS A 194 -26.62 -5.78 6.88
N HIS A 195 -25.35 -6.13 7.11
CA HIS A 195 -24.57 -7.03 6.26
C HIS A 195 -24.08 -8.25 7.05
N PRO A 196 -24.97 -9.13 7.52
CA PRO A 196 -24.57 -10.31 8.25
C PRO A 196 -23.71 -11.18 7.31
N GLN A 197 -22.49 -11.48 7.77
CA GLN A 197 -21.62 -12.44 7.11
C GLN A 197 -22.38 -13.77 7.05
N LYS A 198 -22.83 -14.19 5.86
CA LYS A 198 -23.42 -15.52 5.67
C LYS A 198 -22.37 -16.55 6.08
N LYS A 199 -22.71 -17.36 7.09
CA LYS A 199 -21.91 -18.50 7.52
C LYS A 199 -21.76 -19.51 6.39
#